data_AF-A0A958LBD6-F1
#
_entry.id   AF-A0A958LBD6-F1
#
_cell.length_a   1.000
_cell.length_b   1.000
_cell.length_c   1.000
_cell.angle_alpha   90.00
_cell.angle_beta   90.00
_cell.angle_gamma   90.00
#
_symmetry.space_group_name_H-M   'P 1'
#
loop_
_entity.id
_entity.type
_entity.pdbx_description
1 polymer ?
#
loop_
_entity_poly.entity_id
_entity_poly.type
_entity_poly.pdbx_seq_one_letter_code
_entity_poly.pdbx_strand_id
1 'polypeptide(L)'
;KSAGALIASDSALTRAFESDLRAEIPRFSPSDLAWTLVRLAERDSELVVAVARETLERNIVPPFQAVFLRTLVEGDQLDLPGSVKRALARAARGEITEQDITSFGRWHSIEREPVLLAVCAIAGEPAVALAAFDTLAALSLENEPARSLVAWVKSSLWDVRQHVVKAVGILGSISIASDEQIDYALDALTPYVRPGPLVRVAVRSGNVLLIEKMLARAGAAASSSELVELLTHEDRGVRAAAVRALAGRNELGTLQAIHRAYEREKDPDIQALYREFHWVARDRERRPTPGEVPLESGMGETTDQTGESLQ
;
A
#
# COMPACT_ATOMS: atom_id res chain seq x y z
N LYS A 1 19.77 6.02 -32.61
CA LYS A 1 20.76 5.65 -31.57
C LYS A 1 21.86 6.70 -31.59
N SER A 2 22.14 7.31 -30.45
CA SER A 2 23.20 8.32 -30.33
C SER A 2 24.60 7.73 -30.57
N ALA A 3 25.59 8.58 -30.85
CA ALA A 3 26.99 8.16 -30.94
C ALA A 3 27.48 7.51 -29.63
N GLY A 4 27.02 8.00 -28.48
CA GLY A 4 27.33 7.40 -27.18
C GLY A 4 26.79 5.97 -27.01
N ALA A 5 25.60 5.67 -27.55
CA ALA A 5 25.09 4.29 -27.57
C ALA A 5 25.97 3.36 -28.44
N LEU A 6 26.57 3.87 -29.51
CA LEU A 6 27.53 3.10 -30.31
C LEU A 6 28.85 2.87 -29.56
N ILE A 7 29.36 3.85 -28.83
CA ILE A 7 30.55 3.68 -27.97
C ILE A 7 30.28 2.62 -26.89
N ALA A 8 29.12 2.69 -26.24
CA ALA A 8 28.66 1.69 -25.29
C ALA A 8 28.42 0.31 -25.91
N SER A 9 28.47 0.15 -27.23
CA SER A 9 28.36 -1.15 -27.90
C SER A 9 29.67 -1.93 -28.00
N ASP A 10 30.81 -1.34 -27.64
CA ASP A 10 32.13 -2.02 -27.63
C ASP A 10 32.84 -1.84 -26.28
N SER A 11 33.39 -2.93 -25.72
CA SER A 11 34.01 -2.93 -24.38
C SER A 11 35.35 -2.21 -24.32
N ALA A 12 36.10 -2.16 -25.43
CA ALA A 12 37.35 -1.43 -25.51
C ALA A 12 37.06 0.07 -25.67
N LEU A 13 36.08 0.43 -26.50
CA LEU A 13 35.66 1.83 -26.66
C LEU A 13 35.06 2.40 -25.38
N THR A 14 34.21 1.63 -24.68
CA THR A 14 33.62 2.08 -23.40
C THR A 14 34.70 2.42 -22.37
N ARG A 15 35.78 1.62 -22.28
CA ARG A 15 36.91 1.88 -21.38
C ARG A 15 37.76 3.06 -21.84
N ALA A 16 38.02 3.19 -23.14
CA ALA A 16 38.81 4.29 -23.69
C ALA A 16 38.12 5.65 -23.56
N PHE A 17 36.79 5.69 -23.63
CA PHE A 17 35.99 6.92 -23.66
C PHE A 17 35.06 7.03 -22.44
N GLU A 18 35.44 6.47 -21.29
CA GLU A 18 34.54 6.41 -20.13
C GLU A 18 34.10 7.82 -19.65
N SER A 19 35.06 8.75 -19.53
CA SER A 19 34.80 10.12 -19.10
C SER A 19 33.89 10.87 -20.08
N ASP A 20 34.15 10.72 -21.38
CA ASP A 20 33.36 11.36 -22.43
C ASP A 20 31.94 10.78 -22.48
N LEU A 21 31.82 9.45 -22.36
CA LEU A 21 30.53 8.79 -22.30
C LEU A 21 29.73 9.27 -21.08
N ARG A 22 30.37 9.41 -19.92
CA ARG A 22 29.74 9.93 -18.70
C ARG A 22 29.20 11.35 -18.89
N ALA A 23 29.95 12.23 -19.57
CA ALA A 23 29.52 13.59 -19.87
C ALA A 23 28.35 13.66 -20.87
N GLU A 24 28.21 12.65 -21.74
CA GLU A 24 27.15 12.57 -22.74
C GLU A 24 25.87 11.90 -22.23
N ILE A 25 25.88 11.19 -21.09
CA ILE A 25 24.68 10.53 -20.51
C ILE A 25 23.48 11.50 -20.38
N PRO A 26 23.65 12.75 -19.90
CA PRO A 26 22.55 13.72 -19.85
C PRO A 26 22.02 14.18 -21.21
N ARG A 27 22.59 13.72 -22.33
CA ARG A 27 22.08 14.01 -23.68
C ARG A 27 21.39 12.81 -24.31
N PHE A 28 21.41 11.65 -23.66
CA PHE A 28 20.82 10.45 -24.21
C PHE A 28 19.30 10.55 -24.26
N SER A 29 18.71 10.01 -25.32
CA SER A 29 17.26 9.82 -25.40
C SER A 29 16.82 8.73 -24.41
N PRO A 30 15.52 8.67 -24.04
CA PRO A 30 15.03 7.60 -23.16
C PRO A 30 15.30 6.18 -23.67
N SER A 31 15.22 5.96 -25.00
CA SER A 31 15.52 4.67 -25.61
C SER A 31 17.02 4.36 -25.60
N ASP A 32 17.89 5.37 -25.77
CA ASP A 32 19.33 5.21 -25.66
C ASP A 32 19.74 4.90 -24.20
N LEU A 33 19.13 5.55 -23.20
CA LEU A 33 19.37 5.25 -21.78
C LEU A 33 19.00 3.80 -21.44
N ALA A 34 17.78 3.37 -21.79
CA ALA A 34 17.32 2.01 -21.55
C ALA A 34 18.21 0.96 -22.23
N TRP A 35 18.58 1.18 -23.50
CA TRP A 35 19.45 0.26 -24.23
C TRP A 35 20.87 0.22 -23.63
N THR A 36 21.42 1.39 -23.28
CA THR A 36 22.79 1.51 -22.74
C THR A 36 22.88 0.85 -21.36
N LEU A 37 21.86 1.00 -20.51
CA LEU A 37 21.80 0.41 -19.18
C LEU A 37 22.07 -1.10 -19.22
N VAL A 38 21.36 -1.84 -20.08
CA VAL A 38 21.52 -3.30 -20.19
C VAL A 38 22.90 -3.68 -20.72
N ARG A 39 23.40 -2.98 -21.74
CA ARG A 39 24.72 -3.27 -22.32
C ARG A 39 25.87 -3.02 -21.37
N LEU A 40 25.79 -1.96 -20.57
CA LEU A 40 26.79 -1.67 -19.55
C LEU A 40 26.73 -2.69 -18.40
N ALA A 41 25.52 -3.10 -17.99
CA ALA A 41 25.34 -4.13 -16.98
C ALA A 41 25.87 -5.50 -17.44
N GLU A 42 25.65 -5.89 -18.69
CA GLU A 42 26.17 -7.13 -19.29
C GLU A 42 27.69 -7.26 -19.20
N ARG A 43 28.38 -6.11 -19.16
CA ARG A 43 29.84 -5.97 -19.13
C ARG A 43 30.39 -5.59 -17.77
N ASP A 44 29.52 -5.51 -16.77
CA ASP A 44 29.85 -5.10 -15.42
C ASP A 44 30.51 -3.71 -15.33
N SER A 45 30.14 -2.78 -16.22
CA SER A 45 30.68 -1.42 -16.20
C SER A 45 30.16 -0.61 -15.01
N GLU A 46 31.01 0.24 -14.43
CA GLU A 46 30.64 1.20 -13.37
C GLU A 46 29.70 2.30 -13.87
N LEU A 47 29.73 2.60 -15.18
CA LEU A 47 28.84 3.58 -15.80
C LEU A 47 27.35 3.18 -15.73
N VAL A 48 27.04 1.92 -15.41
CA VAL A 48 25.64 1.49 -15.23
C VAL A 48 24.91 2.37 -14.20
N VAL A 49 25.63 2.81 -13.15
CA VAL A 49 25.01 3.61 -12.08
C VAL A 49 24.75 5.04 -12.52
N ALA A 50 25.64 5.62 -13.33
CA ALA A 50 25.40 6.93 -13.92
C ALA A 50 24.17 6.91 -14.84
N VAL A 51 24.02 5.87 -15.67
CA VAL A 51 22.85 5.70 -16.54
C VAL A 51 21.58 5.44 -15.73
N ALA A 52 21.64 4.59 -14.69
CA ALA A 52 20.51 4.32 -13.82
C ALA A 52 20.03 5.57 -13.08
N ARG A 53 20.96 6.38 -12.55
CA ARG A 53 20.68 7.65 -11.88
C ARG A 53 20.01 8.65 -12.81
N GLU A 54 20.56 8.87 -14.00
CA GLU A 54 19.96 9.76 -14.99
C GLU A 54 18.54 9.28 -15.40
N THR A 55 18.36 7.96 -15.51
CA THR A 55 17.04 7.37 -15.83
C THR A 55 16.01 7.63 -14.73
N LEU A 56 16.43 7.57 -13.46
CA LEU A 56 15.60 7.89 -12.30
C LEU A 56 15.29 9.39 -12.22
N GLU A 57 16.28 10.27 -12.37
CA GLU A 57 16.12 11.72 -12.29
C GLU A 57 15.12 12.25 -13.33
N ARG A 58 15.07 11.61 -14.51
CA ARG A 58 14.11 11.93 -15.58
C ARG A 58 12.75 11.26 -15.43
N ASN A 59 12.55 10.40 -14.44
CA ASN A 59 11.33 9.61 -14.25
C ASN A 59 10.91 8.85 -15.52
N ILE A 60 11.87 8.28 -16.25
CA ILE A 60 11.61 7.58 -17.53
C ILE A 60 10.88 6.25 -17.33
N VAL A 61 11.15 5.57 -16.21
CA VAL A 61 10.59 4.25 -15.92
C VAL A 61 9.40 4.36 -14.93
N PRO A 62 8.41 3.45 -14.99
CA PRO A 62 7.31 3.47 -14.03
C PRO A 62 7.78 3.15 -12.60
N PRO A 63 6.96 3.45 -11.56
CA PRO A 63 7.37 3.39 -10.16
C PRO A 63 7.94 2.04 -9.69
N PHE A 64 7.33 0.92 -10.11
CA PHE A 64 7.84 -0.42 -9.77
C PHE A 64 9.19 -0.73 -10.43
N GLN A 65 9.37 -0.34 -11.69
CA GLN A 65 10.65 -0.48 -12.39
C GLN A 65 11.74 0.42 -11.77
N ALA A 66 11.36 1.57 -11.22
CA ALA A 66 12.27 2.46 -10.52
C ALA A 66 12.92 1.80 -9.30
N VAL A 67 12.26 0.82 -8.66
CA VAL A 67 12.84 0.05 -7.54
C VAL A 67 14.17 -0.59 -7.97
N PHE A 68 14.22 -1.25 -9.12
CA PHE A 68 15.45 -1.91 -9.58
C PHE A 68 16.59 -0.92 -9.84
N LEU A 69 16.27 0.28 -10.35
CA LEU A 69 17.26 1.32 -10.59
C LEU A 69 17.74 1.95 -9.28
N ARG A 70 16.85 2.17 -8.30
CA ARG A 70 17.26 2.68 -6.98
C ARG A 70 18.18 1.69 -6.31
N THR A 71 17.85 0.40 -6.34
CA THR A 71 18.73 -0.66 -5.83
C THR A 71 20.10 -0.67 -6.53
N LEU A 72 20.17 -0.40 -7.84
CA LEU A 72 21.45 -0.26 -8.56
C LEU A 72 22.26 0.98 -8.14
N VAL A 73 21.58 2.08 -7.79
CA VAL A 73 22.22 3.36 -7.46
C VAL A 73 22.63 3.45 -5.99
N GLU A 74 21.78 2.96 -5.10
CA GLU A 74 21.91 3.04 -3.64
C GLU A 74 22.65 1.82 -3.06
N GLY A 75 22.64 0.68 -3.76
CA GLY A 75 23.36 -0.50 -3.33
C GLY A 75 24.87 -0.23 -3.26
N ASP A 76 25.52 -0.83 -2.25
CA ASP A 76 26.98 -0.82 -2.19
C ASP A 76 27.54 -1.52 -3.44
N GLN A 77 28.05 -0.71 -4.38
CA GLN A 77 28.44 -1.19 -5.70
C GLN A 77 29.55 -2.24 -5.63
N LEU A 78 30.33 -2.24 -4.56
CA LEU A 78 31.40 -3.21 -4.35
C LEU A 78 30.87 -4.61 -4.03
N ASP A 79 29.64 -4.71 -3.52
CA ASP A 79 29.07 -5.96 -3.03
C ASP A 79 27.96 -6.53 -3.93
N LEU A 80 27.53 -5.80 -4.98
CA LEU A 80 26.47 -6.27 -5.86
C LEU A 80 27.00 -7.33 -6.85
N PRO A 81 26.55 -8.59 -6.79
CA PRO A 81 27.03 -9.60 -7.73
C PRO A 81 26.68 -9.22 -9.18
N GLY A 82 27.60 -9.43 -10.12
CA GLY A 82 27.37 -9.09 -11.54
C GLY A 82 26.15 -9.79 -12.16
N SER A 83 25.70 -10.93 -11.63
CA SER A 83 24.42 -11.55 -12.02
C SER A 83 23.21 -10.72 -11.58
N VAL A 84 23.22 -10.20 -10.34
CA VAL A 84 22.16 -9.35 -9.79
C VAL A 84 22.15 -8.00 -10.51
N LYS A 85 23.32 -7.40 -10.76
CA LYS A 85 23.44 -6.14 -11.53
C LYS A 85 22.80 -6.24 -12.91
N ARG A 86 23.08 -7.33 -13.64
CA ARG A 86 22.44 -7.64 -14.93
C ARG A 86 20.94 -7.85 -14.81
N ALA A 87 20.51 -8.60 -13.79
CA ALA A 87 19.11 -8.87 -13.52
C ALA A 87 18.32 -7.58 -13.24
N LEU A 88 18.83 -6.69 -12.38
CA LEU A 88 18.22 -5.39 -12.08
C LEU A 88 18.11 -4.49 -13.31
N ALA A 89 19.17 -4.42 -14.13
CA ALA A 89 19.18 -3.63 -15.36
C ALA A 89 18.14 -4.12 -16.39
N ARG A 90 17.96 -5.44 -16.52
CA ARG A 90 16.91 -6.01 -17.38
C ARG A 90 15.51 -5.82 -16.78
N ALA A 91 15.37 -6.00 -15.48
CA ALA A 91 14.10 -5.82 -14.76
C ALA A 91 13.58 -4.38 -14.85
N ALA A 92 14.47 -3.38 -14.84
CA ALA A 92 14.12 -1.99 -15.09
C ALA A 92 13.46 -1.73 -16.47
N ARG A 93 13.66 -2.63 -17.44
CA ARG A 93 13.00 -2.60 -18.76
C ARG A 93 11.77 -3.51 -18.85
N GLY A 94 11.42 -4.20 -17.76
CA GLY A 94 10.36 -5.22 -17.74
C GLY A 94 10.76 -6.56 -18.36
N GLU A 95 12.05 -6.78 -18.64
CA GLU A 95 12.57 -8.02 -19.24
C GLU A 95 13.08 -8.97 -18.14
N ILE A 96 12.16 -9.56 -17.36
CA ILE A 96 12.51 -10.41 -16.19
C ILE A 96 12.36 -11.89 -16.54
N THR A 97 13.35 -12.70 -16.18
CA THR A 97 13.35 -14.17 -16.39
C THR A 97 13.41 -14.95 -15.08
N GLU A 98 13.07 -16.24 -15.08
CA GLU A 98 13.21 -17.11 -13.88
C GLU A 98 14.66 -17.20 -13.36
N GLN A 99 15.64 -17.08 -14.26
CA GLN A 99 17.05 -17.04 -13.89
C GLN A 99 17.42 -15.78 -13.10
N ASP A 100 16.76 -14.65 -13.38
CA ASP A 100 16.90 -13.42 -12.61
C ASP A 100 16.39 -13.61 -11.18
N ILE A 101 15.25 -14.28 -11.03
CA ILE A 101 14.68 -14.61 -9.72
C ILE A 101 15.64 -15.46 -8.90
N THR A 102 16.25 -16.47 -9.53
CA THR A 102 17.26 -17.31 -8.88
C THR A 102 18.46 -16.48 -8.41
N SER A 103 18.85 -15.46 -9.19
CA SER A 103 19.94 -14.55 -8.83
C SER A 103 19.55 -13.67 -7.63
N PHE A 104 18.34 -13.13 -7.61
CA PHE A 104 17.81 -12.37 -6.47
C PHE A 104 17.66 -13.23 -5.21
N GLY A 105 17.22 -14.48 -5.32
CA GLY A 105 17.07 -15.39 -4.18
C GLY A 105 18.40 -15.75 -3.49
N ARG A 106 19.50 -15.80 -4.26
CA ARG A 106 20.86 -16.06 -3.72
C ARG A 106 21.54 -14.80 -3.19
N TRP A 107 20.95 -13.64 -3.39
CA TRP A 107 21.48 -12.37 -2.93
C TRP A 107 21.12 -12.15 -1.45
N HIS A 108 22.12 -11.84 -0.63
CA HIS A 108 21.99 -11.69 0.82
C HIS A 108 21.95 -10.20 1.21
N SER A 109 21.01 -9.46 0.64
CA SER A 109 20.77 -8.04 0.98
C SER A 109 19.33 -7.83 1.44
N ILE A 110 19.12 -6.82 2.29
CA ILE A 110 17.78 -6.33 2.66
C ILE A 110 17.00 -5.83 1.44
N GLU A 111 17.72 -5.31 0.43
CA GLU A 111 17.16 -4.77 -0.81
C GLU A 111 16.53 -5.83 -1.72
N ARG A 112 16.75 -7.12 -1.44
CA ARG A 112 16.12 -8.20 -2.23
C ARG A 112 14.61 -8.25 -2.05
N GLU A 113 14.10 -7.85 -0.88
CA GLU A 113 12.66 -7.86 -0.58
C GLU A 113 11.89 -6.90 -1.49
N PRO A 114 12.19 -5.59 -1.53
CA PRO A 114 11.49 -4.67 -2.43
C PRO A 114 11.66 -5.04 -3.91
N VAL A 115 12.83 -5.57 -4.30
CA VAL A 115 13.06 -6.07 -5.67
C VAL A 115 12.10 -7.20 -6.02
N LEU A 116 11.99 -8.25 -5.18
CA LEU A 116 11.11 -9.38 -5.48
C LEU A 116 9.62 -8.99 -5.43
N LEU A 117 9.23 -8.06 -4.56
CA LEU A 117 7.87 -7.51 -4.54
C LEU A 117 7.55 -6.75 -5.83
N ALA A 118 8.49 -5.94 -6.31
CA ALA A 118 8.35 -5.24 -7.58
C ALA A 118 8.22 -6.23 -8.74
N VAL A 119 9.00 -7.32 -8.76
CA VAL A 119 8.83 -8.39 -9.76
C VAL A 119 7.43 -9.00 -9.69
N CYS A 120 6.92 -9.33 -8.50
CA CYS A 120 5.56 -9.86 -8.34
C CYS A 120 4.51 -8.92 -8.95
N ALA A 121 4.70 -7.61 -8.79
CA ALA A 121 3.77 -6.60 -9.29
C ALA A 121 3.80 -6.42 -10.82
N ILE A 122 4.96 -6.54 -11.48
CA ILE A 122 5.12 -6.17 -12.90
C ILE A 122 5.39 -7.32 -13.86
N ALA A 123 5.72 -8.52 -13.37
CA ALA A 123 6.06 -9.64 -14.25
C ALA A 123 4.92 -9.92 -15.24
N GLY A 124 5.25 -9.92 -16.53
CA GLY A 124 4.29 -10.23 -17.60
C GLY A 124 3.94 -11.72 -17.65
N GLU A 125 4.90 -12.59 -17.29
CA GLU A 125 4.73 -14.03 -17.27
C GLU A 125 4.34 -14.51 -15.86
N PRO A 126 3.21 -15.26 -15.72
CA PRO A 126 2.76 -15.76 -14.42
C PRO A 126 3.79 -16.64 -13.69
N ALA A 127 4.58 -17.42 -14.44
CA ALA A 127 5.62 -18.29 -13.87
C ALA A 127 6.73 -17.48 -13.18
N VAL A 128 7.15 -16.35 -13.77
CA VAL A 128 8.16 -15.45 -13.21
C VAL A 128 7.63 -14.78 -11.94
N ALA A 129 6.37 -14.31 -11.96
CA ALA A 129 5.73 -13.73 -10.77
C ALA A 129 5.67 -14.76 -9.63
N LEU A 130 5.21 -15.99 -9.94
CA LEU A 130 5.10 -17.07 -8.96
C LEU A 130 6.47 -17.45 -8.39
N ALA A 131 7.51 -17.57 -9.21
CA ALA A 131 8.86 -17.86 -8.75
C ALA A 131 9.39 -16.76 -7.80
N ALA A 132 9.10 -15.49 -8.10
CA ALA A 132 9.48 -14.37 -7.22
C ALA A 132 8.77 -14.46 -5.87
N PHE A 133 7.48 -14.79 -5.86
CA PHE A 133 6.72 -14.97 -4.64
C PHE A 133 7.17 -16.18 -3.82
N ASP A 134 7.42 -17.32 -4.47
CA ASP A 134 7.90 -18.52 -3.78
C ASP A 134 9.28 -18.27 -3.15
N THR A 135 10.11 -17.45 -3.81
CA THR A 135 11.37 -16.95 -3.25
C THR A 135 11.10 -16.08 -2.01
N LEU A 136 10.23 -15.07 -2.10
CA LEU A 136 9.83 -14.21 -0.96
C LEU A 136 9.28 -15.02 0.22
N ALA A 137 8.43 -16.02 -0.05
CA ALA A 137 7.81 -16.86 0.96
C ALA A 137 8.80 -17.73 1.74
N ALA A 138 9.98 -17.98 1.17
CA ALA A 138 11.10 -18.65 1.83
C ALA A 138 11.96 -17.71 2.68
N LEU A 139 11.80 -16.39 2.55
CA LEU A 139 12.55 -15.39 3.30
C LEU A 139 11.87 -15.02 4.62
N SER A 140 12.67 -14.49 5.54
CA SER A 140 12.17 -13.72 6.69
C SER A 140 12.02 -12.27 6.25
N LEU A 141 10.78 -11.84 6.04
CA LEU A 141 10.48 -10.47 5.63
C LEU A 141 10.42 -9.55 6.85
N GLU A 142 10.95 -8.34 6.71
CA GLU A 142 11.02 -7.37 7.80
C GLU A 142 9.98 -6.26 7.65
N ASN A 143 9.61 -5.92 6.42
CA ASN A 143 8.75 -4.76 6.18
C ASN A 143 7.27 -5.15 6.12
N GLU A 144 6.45 -4.28 6.70
CA GLU A 144 5.01 -4.30 6.52
C GLU A 144 4.62 -3.41 5.32
N PRO A 145 3.54 -3.74 4.58
CA PRO A 145 2.60 -4.86 4.80
C PRO A 145 3.04 -6.21 4.24
N ALA A 146 4.18 -6.27 3.54
CA ALA A 146 4.62 -7.45 2.79
C ALA A 146 4.72 -8.70 3.68
N ARG A 147 5.33 -8.57 4.86
CA ARG A 147 5.45 -9.66 5.84
C ARG A 147 4.09 -10.27 6.21
N SER A 148 3.13 -9.45 6.61
CA SER A 148 1.80 -9.92 7.01
C SER A 148 1.02 -10.53 5.83
N LEU A 149 1.14 -9.95 4.63
CA LEU A 149 0.51 -10.47 3.42
C LEU A 149 1.05 -11.85 3.03
N VAL A 150 2.37 -12.00 2.98
CA VAL A 150 3.02 -13.28 2.61
C VAL A 150 2.73 -14.35 3.65
N ALA A 151 2.79 -14.03 4.95
CA ALA A 151 2.43 -14.96 6.02
C ALA A 151 0.97 -15.43 5.90
N TRP A 152 0.06 -14.51 5.58
CA TRP A 152 -1.33 -14.83 5.37
C TRP A 152 -1.54 -15.74 4.16
N VAL A 153 -0.95 -15.44 3.00
CA VAL A 153 -1.04 -16.29 1.81
C VAL A 153 -0.49 -17.69 2.08
N LYS A 154 0.65 -17.82 2.78
CA LYS A 154 1.21 -19.12 3.19
C LYS A 154 0.24 -19.96 4.01
N SER A 155 -0.50 -19.31 4.91
CA SER A 155 -1.43 -20.01 5.82
C SER A 155 -2.77 -20.38 5.17
N SER A 156 -3.24 -19.60 4.20
CA SER A 156 -4.65 -19.62 3.78
C SER A 156 -4.85 -19.83 2.28
N LEU A 157 -3.90 -19.41 1.44
CA LEU A 157 -4.06 -19.29 -0.01
C LEU A 157 -2.92 -19.93 -0.80
N TRP A 158 -2.17 -20.85 -0.21
CA TRP A 158 -0.97 -21.42 -0.84
C TRP A 158 -1.27 -22.08 -2.19
N ASP A 159 -2.37 -22.81 -2.29
CA ASP A 159 -2.77 -23.54 -3.51
C ASP A 159 -3.21 -22.60 -4.65
N VAL A 160 -3.66 -21.40 -4.32
CA VAL A 160 -4.13 -20.39 -5.29
C VAL A 160 -3.18 -19.20 -5.42
N ARG A 161 -1.98 -19.27 -4.83
CA ARG A 161 -1.03 -18.15 -4.73
C ARG A 161 -0.67 -17.52 -6.08
N GLN A 162 -0.67 -18.31 -7.15
CA GLN A 162 -0.45 -17.83 -8.52
C GLN A 162 -1.46 -16.76 -8.98
N HIS A 163 -2.67 -16.75 -8.40
CA HIS A 163 -3.71 -15.77 -8.75
C HIS A 163 -3.62 -14.48 -7.93
N VAL A 164 -2.95 -14.54 -6.77
CA VAL A 164 -2.88 -13.42 -5.82
C VAL A 164 -1.50 -12.77 -5.75
N VAL A 165 -0.47 -13.41 -6.33
CA VAL A 165 0.92 -12.93 -6.29
C VAL A 165 1.08 -11.48 -6.73
N LYS A 166 0.41 -11.08 -7.82
CA LYS A 166 0.48 -9.71 -8.32
C LYS A 166 -0.12 -8.72 -7.32
N ALA A 167 -1.26 -9.07 -6.72
CA ALA A 167 -1.88 -8.27 -5.68
C ALA A 167 -0.97 -8.15 -4.45
N VAL A 168 -0.30 -9.23 -4.05
CA VAL A 168 0.68 -9.19 -2.96
C VAL A 168 1.87 -8.29 -3.30
N GLY A 169 2.40 -8.34 -4.52
CA GLY A 169 3.48 -7.45 -4.96
C GLY A 169 3.07 -5.97 -4.89
N ILE A 170 1.87 -5.65 -5.37
CA ILE A 170 1.34 -4.28 -5.35
C ILE A 170 1.12 -3.79 -3.91
N LEU A 171 0.40 -4.56 -3.10
CA LEU A 171 0.08 -4.16 -1.72
C LEU A 171 1.31 -4.18 -0.83
N GLY A 172 2.23 -5.13 -1.04
CA GLY A 172 3.53 -5.20 -0.36
C GLY A 172 4.40 -3.96 -0.60
N SER A 173 4.24 -3.31 -1.75
CA SER A 173 4.91 -2.06 -2.12
C SER A 173 3.95 -0.89 -2.25
N ILE A 174 2.98 -0.79 -1.33
CA ILE A 174 1.90 0.20 -1.39
C ILE A 174 2.39 1.65 -1.46
N SER A 175 3.57 1.97 -0.93
CA SER A 175 4.15 3.31 -0.95
C SER A 175 4.49 3.83 -2.35
N ILE A 176 4.61 2.96 -3.35
CA ILE A 176 4.88 3.30 -4.75
C ILE A 176 3.73 2.92 -5.70
N ALA A 177 2.69 2.27 -5.19
CA ALA A 177 1.53 1.87 -5.98
C ALA A 177 0.57 3.05 -6.18
N SER A 178 -0.04 3.14 -7.37
CA SER A 178 -1.14 4.08 -7.60
C SER A 178 -2.44 3.60 -6.95
N ASP A 179 -3.40 4.51 -6.75
CA ASP A 179 -4.71 4.16 -6.21
C ASP A 179 -5.43 3.10 -7.05
N GLU A 180 -5.33 3.19 -8.38
CA GLU A 180 -5.92 2.20 -9.30
C GLU A 180 -5.27 0.82 -9.15
N GLN A 181 -3.96 0.77 -8.92
CA GLN A 181 -3.25 -0.49 -8.70
C GLN A 181 -3.64 -1.11 -7.36
N ILE A 182 -3.77 -0.30 -6.31
CA ILE A 182 -4.23 -0.76 -5.00
C ILE A 182 -5.65 -1.31 -5.11
N ASP A 183 -6.54 -0.58 -5.80
CA ASP A 183 -7.92 -1.01 -6.00
C ASP A 183 -8.00 -2.31 -6.80
N TYR A 184 -7.24 -2.42 -7.89
CA TYR A 184 -7.08 -3.67 -8.65
C TYR A 184 -6.60 -4.83 -7.76
N ALA A 185 -5.60 -4.59 -6.91
CA ALA A 185 -5.04 -5.63 -6.05
C ALA A 185 -6.06 -6.12 -5.00
N LEU A 186 -6.82 -5.20 -4.41
CA LEU A 186 -7.87 -5.55 -3.44
C LEU A 186 -9.02 -6.31 -4.10
N ASP A 187 -9.42 -5.91 -5.31
CA ASP A 187 -10.46 -6.59 -6.07
C ASP A 187 -10.00 -8.00 -6.48
N ALA A 188 -8.72 -8.17 -6.86
CA ALA A 188 -8.15 -9.46 -7.19
C ALA A 188 -8.09 -10.43 -5.98
N LEU A 189 -7.95 -9.90 -4.76
CA LEU A 189 -7.99 -10.72 -3.54
C LEU A 189 -9.43 -11.11 -3.17
N THR A 190 -10.42 -10.26 -3.41
CA THR A 190 -11.80 -10.43 -2.92
C THR A 190 -12.40 -11.85 -3.11
N PRO A 191 -12.26 -12.54 -4.27
CA PRO A 191 -12.82 -13.88 -4.47
C PRO A 191 -12.27 -14.96 -3.53
N TYR A 192 -11.06 -14.75 -3.01
CA TYR A 192 -10.33 -15.77 -2.25
C TYR A 192 -10.47 -15.60 -0.74
N VAL A 193 -11.08 -14.51 -0.28
CA VAL A 193 -10.90 -14.04 1.09
C VAL A 193 -12.21 -13.83 1.80
N ARG A 194 -12.36 -14.48 2.97
CA ARG A 194 -13.30 -13.98 3.96
C ARG A 194 -12.80 -12.60 4.42
N PRO A 195 -13.63 -11.55 4.44
CA PRO A 195 -13.12 -10.18 4.57
C PRO A 195 -12.29 -9.89 5.84
N GLY A 196 -12.57 -10.57 6.96
CA GLY A 196 -11.89 -10.36 8.25
C GLY A 196 -10.36 -10.52 8.24
N PRO A 197 -9.81 -11.68 7.81
CA PRO A 197 -8.35 -11.86 7.70
C PRO A 197 -7.59 -10.74 6.98
N LEU A 198 -8.12 -10.22 5.87
CA LEU A 198 -7.42 -9.17 5.12
C LEU A 198 -7.48 -7.82 5.83
N VAL A 199 -8.59 -7.52 6.53
CA VAL A 199 -8.67 -6.35 7.42
C VAL A 199 -7.62 -6.43 8.53
N ARG A 200 -7.41 -7.61 9.14
CA ARG A 200 -6.33 -7.78 10.13
C ARG A 200 -4.94 -7.53 9.55
N VAL A 201 -4.69 -8.01 8.33
CA VAL A 201 -3.41 -7.77 7.66
C VAL A 201 -3.19 -6.27 7.45
N ALA A 202 -4.23 -5.55 7.02
CA ALA A 202 -4.16 -4.10 6.87
C ALA A 202 -3.94 -3.38 8.20
N VAL A 203 -4.67 -3.76 9.27
CA VAL A 203 -4.50 -3.14 10.60
C VAL A 203 -3.10 -3.40 11.15
N ARG A 204 -2.59 -4.63 11.02
CA ARG A 204 -1.24 -4.99 11.49
C ARG A 204 -0.12 -4.31 10.72
N SER A 205 -0.36 -3.95 9.46
CA SER A 205 0.66 -3.26 8.69
C SER A 205 0.87 -1.81 9.11
N GLY A 206 -0.10 -1.22 9.83
CA GLY A 206 -0.09 0.19 10.20
C GLY A 206 -0.21 1.15 9.02
N ASN A 207 -0.45 0.65 7.80
CA ASN A 207 -0.57 1.51 6.63
C ASN A 207 -1.99 2.12 6.56
N VAL A 208 -2.09 3.42 6.86
CA VAL A 208 -3.34 4.20 6.89
C VAL A 208 -4.19 3.99 5.64
N LEU A 209 -3.60 4.16 4.45
CA LEU A 209 -4.31 4.05 3.17
C LEU A 209 -4.89 2.63 2.97
N LEU A 210 -4.10 1.59 3.28
CA LEU A 210 -4.55 0.21 3.19
C LEU A 210 -5.68 -0.07 4.17
N ILE A 211 -5.57 0.41 5.41
CA ILE A 211 -6.60 0.25 6.44
C ILE A 211 -7.91 0.88 5.96
N GLU A 212 -7.89 2.14 5.52
CA GLU A 212 -9.08 2.83 5.04
C GLU A 212 -9.75 2.11 3.86
N LYS A 213 -8.97 1.79 2.83
CA LYS A 213 -9.49 1.07 1.64
C LYS A 213 -10.03 -0.31 2.01
N MET A 214 -9.41 -0.99 2.97
CA MET A 214 -9.91 -2.28 3.46
C MET A 214 -11.19 -2.14 4.28
N LEU A 215 -11.28 -1.16 5.17
CA LEU A 215 -12.50 -0.92 5.94
C LEU A 215 -13.67 -0.52 5.05
N ALA A 216 -13.43 0.28 4.01
CA ALA A 216 -14.46 0.66 3.04
C ALA A 216 -15.03 -0.55 2.28
N ARG A 217 -14.18 -1.51 1.90
CA ARG A 217 -14.58 -2.71 1.14
C ARG A 217 -15.12 -3.85 2.00
N ALA A 218 -14.50 -4.06 3.16
CA ALA A 218 -14.61 -5.29 3.94
C ALA A 218 -14.99 -5.04 5.41
N GLY A 219 -15.14 -3.79 5.83
CA GLY A 219 -15.40 -3.41 7.23
C GLY A 219 -16.66 -4.05 7.80
N ALA A 220 -17.73 -4.17 6.99
CA ALA A 220 -18.97 -4.82 7.42
C ALA A 220 -18.80 -6.30 7.80
N ALA A 221 -17.72 -6.95 7.37
CA ALA A 221 -17.41 -8.35 7.69
C ALA A 221 -16.17 -8.52 8.60
N ALA A 222 -15.53 -7.42 9.02
CA ALA A 222 -14.55 -7.43 10.08
C ALA A 222 -15.20 -7.71 11.44
N SER A 223 -14.40 -8.11 12.44
CA SER A 223 -14.93 -8.31 13.79
C SER A 223 -15.17 -6.97 14.49
N SER A 224 -16.21 -6.88 15.32
CA SER A 224 -16.50 -5.65 16.07
C SER A 224 -15.35 -5.25 17.00
N SER A 225 -14.61 -6.21 17.57
CA SER A 225 -13.45 -5.92 18.42
C SER A 225 -12.33 -5.21 17.68
N GLU A 226 -11.97 -5.68 16.47
CA GLU A 226 -10.94 -5.04 15.64
C GLU A 226 -11.35 -3.62 15.24
N LEU A 227 -12.62 -3.45 14.85
CA LEU A 227 -13.13 -2.14 14.44
C LEU A 227 -13.20 -1.14 15.60
N VAL A 228 -13.54 -1.62 16.80
CA VAL A 228 -13.60 -0.79 18.01
C VAL A 228 -12.21 -0.25 18.38
N GLU A 229 -11.14 -1.05 18.23
CA GLU A 229 -9.77 -0.60 18.48
C GLU A 229 -9.38 0.58 17.55
N LEU A 230 -9.85 0.54 16.30
CA LEU A 230 -9.58 1.59 15.31
C LEU A 230 -10.32 2.90 15.57
N LEU A 231 -11.31 2.93 16.45
CA LEU A 231 -11.98 4.18 16.86
C LEU A 231 -11.06 5.14 17.63
N THR A 232 -9.93 4.65 18.15
CA THR A 232 -8.91 5.47 18.83
C THR A 232 -7.62 5.61 18.03
N HIS A 233 -7.64 5.26 16.75
CA HIS A 233 -6.47 5.39 15.87
C HIS A 233 -6.03 6.85 15.75
N GLU A 234 -4.73 7.11 15.61
CA GLU A 234 -4.19 8.49 15.51
C GLU A 234 -4.69 9.21 14.25
N ASP A 235 -4.74 8.46 13.15
CA ASP A 235 -5.21 8.95 11.87
C ASP A 235 -6.74 9.16 11.84
N ARG A 236 -7.15 10.34 11.36
CA ARG A 236 -8.55 10.77 11.28
C ARG A 236 -9.36 9.93 10.30
N GLY A 237 -8.79 9.60 9.14
CA GLY A 237 -9.50 8.87 8.10
C GLY A 237 -9.71 7.40 8.47
N VAL A 238 -8.76 6.79 9.19
CA VAL A 238 -8.95 5.46 9.80
C VAL A 238 -10.10 5.47 10.81
N ARG A 239 -10.16 6.46 11.72
CA ARG A 239 -11.28 6.60 12.66
C ARG A 239 -12.61 6.76 11.93
N ALA A 240 -12.65 7.63 10.91
CA ALA A 240 -13.84 7.83 10.09
C ALA A 240 -14.31 6.53 9.41
N ALA A 241 -13.38 5.77 8.83
CA ALA A 241 -13.67 4.50 8.18
C ALA A 241 -14.17 3.44 9.18
N ALA A 242 -13.59 3.39 10.39
CA ALA A 242 -14.02 2.48 11.45
C ALA A 242 -15.44 2.81 11.96
N VAL A 243 -15.78 4.10 12.13
CA VAL A 243 -17.14 4.53 12.49
C VAL A 243 -18.16 4.04 11.46
N ARG A 244 -17.87 4.18 10.16
CA ARG A 244 -18.75 3.68 9.09
C ARG A 244 -18.83 2.15 9.08
N ALA A 245 -17.71 1.46 9.26
CA ALA A 245 -17.65 0.00 9.25
C ALA A 245 -18.44 -0.65 10.41
N LEU A 246 -18.60 0.05 11.53
CA LEU A 246 -19.41 -0.37 12.67
C LEU A 246 -20.91 -0.15 12.49
N ALA A 247 -21.35 0.49 11.41
CA ALA A 247 -22.76 0.80 11.20
C ALA A 247 -23.63 -0.48 11.25
N GLY A 248 -24.76 -0.40 11.95
CA GLY A 248 -25.70 -1.51 12.10
C GLY A 248 -25.30 -2.60 13.12
N ARG A 249 -24.14 -2.48 13.76
CA ARG A 249 -23.74 -3.38 14.86
C ARG A 249 -24.53 -3.06 16.12
N ASN A 250 -25.16 -4.08 16.71
CA ASN A 250 -26.04 -3.95 17.88
C ASN A 250 -25.55 -4.75 19.09
N GLU A 251 -24.30 -5.24 19.08
CA GLU A 251 -23.77 -5.91 20.26
C GLU A 251 -23.58 -4.88 21.38
N LEU A 252 -24.08 -5.18 22.59
CA LEU A 252 -24.04 -4.24 23.72
C LEU A 252 -22.63 -3.72 24.01
N GLY A 253 -21.62 -4.59 23.96
CA GLY A 253 -20.22 -4.20 24.16
C GLY A 253 -19.71 -3.23 23.10
N THR A 254 -20.08 -3.46 21.83
CA THR A 254 -19.74 -2.59 20.70
C THR A 254 -20.41 -1.23 20.84
N LEU A 255 -21.71 -1.18 21.18
CA LEU A 255 -22.45 0.06 21.39
C LEU A 255 -21.87 0.89 22.55
N GLN A 256 -21.48 0.24 23.66
CA GLN A 256 -20.81 0.91 24.78
C GLN A 256 -19.44 1.47 24.36
N ALA A 257 -18.69 0.74 23.54
CA ALA A 257 -17.40 1.20 23.05
C ALA A 257 -17.55 2.40 22.10
N ILE A 258 -18.51 2.35 21.17
CA ILE A 258 -18.88 3.47 20.28
C ILE A 258 -19.24 4.70 21.09
N HIS A 259 -20.10 4.55 22.11
CA HIS A 259 -20.49 5.67 22.97
C HIS A 259 -19.28 6.31 23.67
N ARG A 260 -18.40 5.50 24.28
CA ARG A 260 -17.18 6.00 24.94
C ARG A 260 -16.21 6.68 23.97
N ALA A 261 -16.10 6.15 22.74
CA ALA A 261 -15.24 6.74 21.72
C ALA A 261 -15.79 8.09 21.25
N TYR A 262 -17.11 8.18 21.02
CA TYR A 262 -17.79 9.44 20.69
C TYR A 262 -17.59 10.52 21.76
N GLU A 263 -17.73 10.19 23.06
CA GLU A 263 -17.52 11.16 24.16
C GLU A 263 -16.09 11.71 24.24
N ARG A 264 -15.10 10.97 23.72
CA ARG A 264 -13.69 11.38 23.70
C ARG A 264 -13.28 12.05 22.39
N GLU A 265 -14.06 11.87 21.33
CA GLU A 265 -13.76 12.43 20.01
C GLU A 265 -13.87 13.95 20.07
N LYS A 266 -12.84 14.63 19.58
CA LYS A 266 -12.73 16.09 19.56
C LYS A 266 -12.93 16.66 18.17
N ASP A 267 -12.78 15.85 17.14
CA ASP A 267 -12.97 16.24 15.76
C ASP A 267 -14.48 16.34 15.43
N PRO A 268 -14.99 17.53 15.11
CA PRO A 268 -16.41 17.75 14.85
C PRO A 268 -16.93 16.96 13.64
N ASP A 269 -16.08 16.69 12.64
CA ASP A 269 -16.46 15.95 11.45
C ASP A 269 -16.62 14.45 11.78
N ILE A 270 -15.76 13.91 12.65
CA ILE A 270 -15.91 12.53 13.12
C ILE A 270 -17.11 12.38 14.05
N GLN A 271 -17.36 13.36 14.93
CA GLN A 271 -18.58 13.39 15.74
C GLN A 271 -19.85 13.40 14.86
N ALA A 272 -19.83 14.11 13.73
CA ALA A 272 -20.93 14.10 12.77
C ALA A 272 -21.17 12.69 12.20
N LEU A 273 -20.11 11.96 11.83
CA LEU A 273 -20.23 10.57 11.39
C LEU A 273 -20.79 9.65 12.48
N TYR A 274 -20.38 9.82 13.74
CA TYR A 274 -20.97 9.04 14.84
C TYR A 274 -22.49 9.24 14.93
N ARG A 275 -22.95 10.50 14.85
CA ARG A 275 -24.39 10.82 14.87
C ARG A 275 -25.14 10.25 13.67
N GLU A 276 -24.52 10.29 12.50
CA GLU A 276 -25.09 9.77 11.26
C GLU A 276 -25.32 8.26 11.35
N PHE A 277 -24.29 7.50 11.72
CA PHE A 277 -24.31 6.04 11.63
C PHE A 277 -24.79 5.33 12.91
N HIS A 278 -24.71 5.96 14.08
CA HIS A 278 -24.93 5.29 15.37
C HIS A 278 -26.00 5.99 16.21
N TRP A 279 -27.08 5.27 16.51
CA TRP A 279 -28.19 5.81 17.30
C TRP A 279 -27.78 6.18 18.73
N VAL A 280 -26.80 5.48 19.32
CA VAL A 280 -26.31 5.77 20.69
C VAL A 280 -25.68 7.16 20.82
N ALA A 281 -25.06 7.66 19.75
CA ALA A 281 -24.53 9.03 19.73
C ALA A 281 -25.67 10.06 19.67
N ARG A 282 -26.73 9.79 18.90
CA ARG A 282 -27.92 10.65 18.80
C ARG A 282 -28.72 10.71 20.10
N ASP A 283 -28.89 9.57 20.78
CA ASP A 283 -29.61 9.51 22.06
C ASP A 283 -28.90 10.34 23.14
N ARG A 284 -27.57 10.38 23.12
CA ARG A 284 -26.76 11.12 24.10
C ARG A 284 -26.99 12.62 24.05
N GLU A 285 -27.12 13.20 22.87
CA GLU A 285 -27.39 14.64 22.68
C GLU A 285 -28.82 15.02 23.05
N ARG A 286 -29.77 14.08 22.94
CA ARG A 286 -31.16 14.31 23.33
C ARG A 286 -31.37 14.27 24.84
N ARG A 287 -30.48 13.62 25.60
CA ARG A 287 -30.58 13.56 27.05
C ARG A 287 -30.11 14.88 27.66
N PRO A 288 -30.94 15.55 28.48
CA PRO A 288 -30.51 16.75 29.18
C PRO A 288 -29.29 16.42 30.04
N THR A 289 -28.34 17.34 30.10
CA THR A 289 -27.14 17.17 30.94
C THR A 289 -27.59 16.98 32.38
N PRO A 290 -27.12 15.98 33.13
CA PRO A 290 -27.49 15.81 34.53
C PRO A 290 -27.21 17.11 35.32
N GLY A 291 -28.26 17.85 35.67
CA GLY A 291 -28.18 19.17 36.31
C GLY A 291 -28.79 20.33 35.50
N GLU A 292 -28.99 20.17 34.19
CA GLU A 292 -29.91 21.01 33.43
C GLU A 292 -31.33 20.53 33.73
N VAL A 293 -31.93 21.10 34.78
CA VAL A 293 -33.38 21.03 34.95
C VAL A 293 -33.95 21.59 33.64
N PRO A 294 -34.76 20.83 32.88
CA PRO A 294 -35.46 21.39 31.75
C PRO A 294 -36.16 22.62 32.29
N LEU A 295 -35.81 23.82 31.81
CA LEU A 295 -36.59 25.01 32.09
C LEU A 295 -37.99 24.63 31.64
N GLU A 296 -38.87 24.31 32.60
CA GLU A 296 -40.27 24.06 32.38
C GLU A 296 -40.75 25.27 31.61
N SER A 297 -40.82 25.12 30.29
CA SER A 297 -41.21 26.18 29.39
C SER A 297 -42.69 26.31 29.62
N GLY A 298 -43.02 27.18 30.59
CA GLY A 298 -44.35 27.65 30.95
C GLY A 298 -45.43 26.61 30.82
N MET A 299 -45.74 25.92 31.92
CA MET A 299 -47.13 25.51 32.13
C MET A 299 -47.99 26.75 31.89
N GLY A 300 -48.79 26.65 30.83
CA GLY A 300 -49.59 27.73 30.31
C GLY A 300 -50.43 28.36 31.40
N GLU A 301 -50.54 29.68 31.29
CA GLU A 301 -51.64 30.43 31.85
C GLU A 301 -52.93 29.63 31.70
N THR A 302 -53.47 29.23 32.85
CA THR A 302 -54.87 28.89 33.06
C THR A 302 -55.74 29.91 32.33
N THR A 303 -56.28 29.51 31.17
CA THR A 303 -57.34 30.25 30.51
C THR A 303 -58.59 30.08 31.36
N ASP A 304 -58.82 31.09 32.17
CA ASP A 304 -60.07 31.37 32.86
C ASP A 304 -61.12 31.74 31.79
N GLN A 305 -62.00 30.81 31.42
CA GLN A 305 -63.25 31.12 30.74
C GLN A 305 -64.41 30.39 31.43
N THR A 306 -64.83 31.03 32.50
CA THR A 306 -66.12 30.91 33.13
C THR A 306 -67.23 31.42 32.19
N GLY A 307 -68.19 30.55 31.88
CA GLY A 307 -69.61 30.89 31.79
C GLY A 307 -70.17 31.63 30.56
N GLU A 308 -71.05 30.97 29.80
CA GLU A 308 -72.41 31.49 29.53
C GLU A 308 -73.32 30.38 28.98
N SER A 309 -74.14 29.84 29.89
CA SER A 309 -75.60 29.77 29.83
C SER A 309 -76.37 29.63 28.50
N LEU A 310 -77.25 28.63 28.53
CA LEU A 310 -78.68 28.63 28.10
C LEU A 310 -79.08 27.99 26.76
N GLN A 311 -80.00 27.02 26.96
CA GLN A 311 -81.04 26.41 26.10
C GLN A 311 -80.68 25.22 25.22
#